data_AF-E0UQW9-F1
#
_entry.id   AF-E0UQW9-F1
#
_cell.length_a   1.000
_cell.length_b   1.000
_cell.length_c   1.000
_cell.angle_alpha   90.00
_cell.angle_beta   90.00
_cell.angle_gamma   90.00
#
_symmetry.space_group_name_H-M   'P 1'
#
loop_
_entity.id
_entity.type
_entity.pdbx_description
1 polymer ?
#
loop_
_entity_poly.entity_id
_entity_poly.type
_entity_poly.pdbx_seq_one_letter_code
_entity_poly.pdbx_strand_id
1 'polypeptide(L)'
;MEEFITITFTLMDKMIFSPLILIGLLITTLSLVINLKDNNHSNIKKFKKHKNIYIFIDRIFYTASILVILFLLSLFTEYIHDNEFYVKISVSILYITGLVYVAYSLFVIVYILQEIAKTSLKNNT
;
A
#
# COMPACT_ATOMS: atom_id res chain seq x y z
N MET A 1 -20.20 16.81 -9.80
CA MET A 1 -19.17 16.16 -10.65
C MET A 1 -17.94 17.04 -10.76
N GLU A 2 -18.06 18.31 -11.13
CA GLU A 2 -16.92 19.25 -11.15
C GLU A 2 -16.23 19.37 -9.80
N GLU A 3 -16.99 19.54 -8.71
CA GLU A 3 -16.42 19.62 -7.35
C GLU A 3 -15.61 18.36 -6.97
N PHE A 4 -16.07 17.17 -7.36
CA PHE A 4 -15.35 15.91 -7.16
C PHE A 4 -14.01 15.90 -7.89
N ILE A 5 -13.98 16.35 -9.14
CA ILE A 5 -12.75 16.47 -9.94
C ILE A 5 -11.79 17.46 -9.28
N THR A 6 -12.29 18.65 -8.92
CA THR A 6 -11.48 19.71 -8.30
C THR A 6 -10.87 19.24 -6.99
N ILE A 7 -11.64 18.59 -6.12
CA ILE A 7 -11.15 18.03 -4.85
C ILE A 7 -10.09 16.96 -5.11
N THR A 8 -10.35 16.05 -6.06
CA THR A 8 -9.43 14.95 -6.36
C THR A 8 -8.10 15.46 -6.90
N PHE A 9 -8.12 16.41 -7.83
CA PHE A 9 -6.90 17.02 -8.36
C PHE A 9 -6.14 17.81 -7.29
N THR A 10 -6.85 18.53 -6.42
CA THR A 10 -6.23 19.22 -5.28
C THR A 10 -5.56 18.24 -4.31
N LEU A 11 -6.16 17.06 -4.09
CA LEU A 11 -5.55 16.00 -3.29
C LEU A 11 -4.29 15.42 -3.95
N MET A 12 -4.35 15.16 -5.25
CA MET A 12 -3.22 14.63 -6.03
C MET A 12 -2.01 15.57 -5.95
N ASP A 13 -2.23 16.87 -6.13
CA ASP A 13 -1.22 17.92 -6.03
C ASP A 13 -0.59 17.96 -4.62
N LYS A 14 -1.42 18.01 -3.57
CA LYS A 14 -0.94 18.07 -2.17
C LYS A 14 -0.24 16.80 -1.70
N MET A 15 -0.52 15.66 -2.30
CA MET A 15 -0.04 14.35 -1.85
C MET A 15 0.93 13.69 -2.83
N ILE A 16 1.55 14.46 -3.74
CA ILE A 16 2.35 13.91 -4.83
C ILE A 16 3.47 12.98 -4.35
N PHE A 17 4.17 13.29 -3.25
CA PHE A 17 5.26 12.45 -2.73
C PHE A 17 4.81 11.38 -1.72
N SER A 18 3.57 11.44 -1.23
CA SER A 18 3.06 10.51 -0.22
C SER A 18 3.14 9.03 -0.65
N PRO A 19 2.83 8.65 -1.91
CA PRO A 19 2.98 7.27 -2.35
C PRO A 19 4.41 6.74 -2.25
N LEU A 20 5.43 7.57 -2.54
CA LEU A 20 6.84 7.17 -2.44
C LEU A 20 7.25 6.92 -0.99
N ILE A 21 6.81 7.78 -0.07
CA ILE A 21 7.04 7.58 1.37
C ILE A 21 6.41 6.27 1.85
N LEU A 22 5.17 5.98 1.42
CA LEU A 22 4.48 4.74 1.75
C LEU A 22 5.20 3.50 1.20
N ILE A 23 5.78 3.57 0.00
CA ILE A 23 6.63 2.48 -0.54
C ILE A 23 7.83 2.24 0.38
N GLY A 24 8.51 3.30 0.82
CA GLY A 24 9.61 3.20 1.78
C GLY A 24 9.20 2.46 3.06
N LEU A 25 8.06 2.86 3.64
CA LEU A 25 7.50 2.22 4.84
C LEU A 25 7.14 0.74 4.63
N LEU A 26 6.60 0.39 3.46
CA LEU A 26 6.29 -1.00 3.11
C LEU A 26 7.56 -1.85 3.01
N ILE A 27 8.64 -1.33 2.42
CA ILE A 27 9.94 -2.01 2.35
C ILE A 27 10.53 -2.21 3.75
N THR A 28 10.51 -1.18 4.59
CA THR A 28 10.98 -1.28 5.98
C THR A 28 10.18 -2.34 6.76
N THR A 29 8.86 -2.35 6.58
CA THR A 29 7.97 -3.33 7.22
C THR A 29 8.29 -4.75 6.78
N LEU A 30 8.52 -4.96 5.48
CA LEU A 30 8.94 -6.26 4.94
C LEU A 30 10.28 -6.71 5.52
N SER A 31 11.28 -5.82 5.56
CA SER A 31 12.61 -6.11 6.12
C SER A 31 12.54 -6.51 7.59
N LEU A 32 11.74 -5.80 8.41
CA LEU A 32 11.53 -6.14 9.82
C LEU A 32 10.93 -7.53 9.99
N VAL A 33 9.90 -7.88 9.21
CA VAL A 33 9.27 -9.21 9.29
C VAL A 33 10.24 -10.32 8.87
N ILE A 34 11.05 -10.09 7.84
CA ILE A 34 12.08 -11.06 7.42
C ILE A 34 13.16 -11.21 8.50
N ASN A 35 13.64 -10.12 9.09
CA ASN A 35 14.64 -10.19 10.16
C ASN A 35 14.11 -10.90 11.42
N LEU A 36 12.84 -10.67 11.79
CA LEU A 36 12.18 -11.42 12.86
C LEU A 36 12.05 -12.91 12.56
N LYS A 37 11.90 -13.27 11.27
CA LYS A 37 11.85 -14.64 10.80
C LYS A 37 13.20 -15.35 10.96
N ASP A 38 14.30 -14.68 10.62
CA ASP A 38 15.62 -15.32 10.57
C ASP A 38 16.26 -15.46 11.97
N ASN A 39 16.01 -14.51 12.89
CA ASN A 39 16.55 -14.53 14.25
C ASN A 39 15.88 -15.55 15.21
N ASN A 40 14.66 -16.00 14.92
CA ASN A 40 13.93 -16.96 15.77
C ASN A 40 14.07 -18.40 15.26
N HIS A 41 15.25 -19.00 15.49
CA HIS A 41 15.71 -20.24 14.85
C HIS A 41 15.02 -21.56 15.26
N SER A 42 14.05 -21.57 16.18
CA SER A 42 13.24 -22.76 16.50
C SER A 42 11.71 -22.53 16.41
N ASN A 43 11.24 -21.35 16.81
CA ASN A 43 9.81 -21.04 16.94
C ASN A 43 9.10 -20.74 15.60
N ILE A 44 9.86 -20.51 14.54
CA ILE A 44 9.36 -20.14 13.20
C ILE A 44 9.39 -21.32 12.20
N LYS A 45 9.75 -22.54 12.64
CA LYS A 45 9.49 -23.75 11.83
C LYS A 45 8.00 -23.96 11.54
N LYS A 46 7.09 -23.40 12.37
CA LYS A 46 5.64 -23.30 12.05
C LYS A 46 5.32 -22.23 11.01
N PHE A 47 6.13 -21.17 10.91
CA PHE A 47 5.98 -20.06 9.95
C PHE A 47 6.21 -20.50 8.50
N LYS A 48 7.14 -21.44 8.24
CA LYS A 48 7.33 -22.04 6.89
C LYS A 48 6.08 -22.75 6.34
N LYS A 49 5.10 -23.09 7.20
CA LYS A 49 3.80 -23.66 6.78
C LYS A 49 2.68 -22.63 6.65
N HIS A 50 2.90 -21.35 7.02
CA HIS A 50 1.88 -20.32 6.92
C HIS A 50 1.88 -19.68 5.52
N LYS A 51 0.91 -20.09 4.70
CA LYS A 51 0.45 -19.43 3.45
C LYS A 51 0.41 -17.89 3.57
N ASN A 52 0.23 -17.37 4.79
CA ASN A 52 0.13 -15.96 5.12
C ASN A 52 1.40 -15.13 4.84
N ILE A 53 2.61 -15.71 4.86
CA ILE A 53 3.85 -14.94 4.56
C ILE A 53 3.93 -14.60 3.08
N TYR A 54 3.65 -15.56 2.20
CA TYR A 54 3.64 -15.32 0.77
C TYR A 54 2.54 -14.31 0.42
N ILE A 55 1.34 -14.47 1.02
CA ILE A 55 0.27 -13.47 0.90
C ILE A 55 0.72 -12.08 1.36
N PHE A 56 1.49 -11.98 2.45
CA PHE A 56 2.02 -10.70 2.95
C PHE A 56 3.01 -10.06 1.97
N ILE A 57 3.98 -10.84 1.46
CA ILE A 57 4.97 -10.36 0.48
C ILE A 57 4.27 -9.90 -0.79
N ASP A 58 3.36 -10.73 -1.32
CA ASP A 58 2.60 -10.41 -2.53
C ASP A 58 1.77 -9.13 -2.31
N ARG A 59 1.10 -9.00 -1.16
CA ARG A 59 0.33 -7.80 -0.82
C ARG A 59 1.21 -6.56 -0.73
N ILE A 60 2.38 -6.64 -0.12
CA ILE A 60 3.33 -5.51 -0.09
C ILE A 60 3.74 -5.13 -1.51
N PHE A 61 4.10 -6.11 -2.34
CA PHE A 61 4.53 -5.88 -3.71
C PHE A 61 3.43 -5.22 -4.55
N TYR A 62 2.21 -5.77 -4.56
CA TYR A 62 1.08 -5.19 -5.28
C TYR A 62 0.72 -3.80 -4.77
N THR A 63 0.74 -3.57 -3.46
CA THR A 63 0.47 -2.25 -2.88
C THR A 63 1.52 -1.24 -3.36
N ALA A 64 2.81 -1.61 -3.34
CA ALA A 64 3.88 -0.77 -3.84
C ALA A 64 3.72 -0.46 -5.34
N SER A 65 3.34 -1.45 -6.17
CA SER A 65 3.06 -1.23 -7.60
C SER A 65 1.93 -0.22 -7.82
N ILE A 66 0.83 -0.33 -7.08
CA ILE A 66 -0.29 0.64 -7.17
C ILE A 66 0.15 2.03 -6.71
N LEU A 67 0.96 2.14 -5.64
CA LEU A 67 1.50 3.41 -5.18
C LEU A 67 2.39 4.08 -6.24
N VAL A 68 3.20 3.32 -6.98
CA VAL A 68 3.96 3.85 -8.13
C VAL A 68 3.02 4.38 -9.21
N ILE A 69 1.95 3.65 -9.53
CA ILE A 69 0.96 4.11 -10.52
C ILE A 69 0.29 5.40 -10.05
N LEU A 70 -0.11 5.50 -8.77
CA LEU A 70 -0.71 6.71 -8.20
C LEU A 70 0.25 7.90 -8.21
N PHE A 71 1.54 7.67 -7.97
CA PHE A 71 2.58 8.69 -8.09
C PHE A 71 2.65 9.23 -9.53
N LEU A 72 2.77 8.33 -10.51
CA LEU A 72 2.82 8.72 -11.93
C LEU A 72 1.53 9.42 -12.38
N LEU A 73 0.37 8.96 -11.90
CA LEU A 73 -0.92 9.59 -12.19
C LEU A 73 -0.97 11.03 -11.65
N SER A 74 -0.36 11.27 -10.48
CA SER A 74 -0.28 12.60 -9.85
C SER A 74 0.67 13.54 -10.58
N LEU A 75 1.74 13.03 -11.19
CA LEU A 75 2.58 13.85 -12.09
C LEU A 75 1.85 14.16 -13.40
N PHE A 76 1.04 13.23 -13.90
CA PHE A 76 0.33 13.41 -15.16
C PHE A 76 -0.72 14.52 -15.10
N THR A 77 -1.27 14.85 -13.92
CA THR A 77 -2.30 15.88 -13.78
C THR A 77 -1.85 17.27 -14.19
N GLU A 78 -0.55 17.58 -14.12
CA GLU A 78 0.00 18.87 -14.57
C GLU A 78 -0.16 19.10 -16.08
N TYR A 79 -0.36 18.03 -16.86
CA TYR A 79 -0.44 18.09 -18.31
C TYR A 79 -1.87 18.03 -18.86
N ILE A 80 -2.88 17.89 -18.00
CA ILE A 80 -4.28 17.78 -18.43
C ILE A 80 -4.89 19.17 -18.62
N HIS A 81 -5.28 19.51 -19.85
CA HIS A 81 -5.89 20.79 -20.18
C HIS A 81 -7.32 20.94 -19.65
N ASP A 82 -7.75 22.18 -19.42
CA ASP A 82 -9.04 22.48 -18.78
C ASP A 82 -10.27 22.03 -19.56
N ASN A 83 -10.16 21.93 -20.88
CA ASN A 83 -11.27 21.52 -21.75
C ASN A 83 -11.50 20.00 -21.76
N GLU A 84 -10.67 19.19 -21.10
CA GLU A 84 -10.72 17.72 -21.16
C GLU A 84 -11.53 17.09 -20.01
N PHE A 85 -12.80 17.46 -19.89
CA PHE A 85 -13.67 17.04 -18.78
C PHE A 85 -13.73 15.51 -18.59
N TYR A 86 -13.91 14.73 -19.66
CA TYR A 86 -14.01 13.26 -19.60
C TYR A 86 -12.71 12.59 -19.14
N VAL A 87 -11.56 13.15 -19.52
CA VAL A 87 -10.24 12.66 -19.09
C VAL A 87 -10.07 12.93 -17.59
N LYS A 88 -10.37 14.16 -17.14
CA LYS A 88 -10.30 14.54 -15.72
C LYS A 88 -11.17 13.66 -14.82
N ILE A 89 -12.39 13.34 -15.25
CA ILE A 89 -13.27 12.40 -14.53
C ILE A 89 -12.62 11.02 -14.43
N SER A 90 -12.13 10.49 -15.56
CA SER A 90 -11.57 9.14 -15.62
C SER A 90 -10.34 9.00 -14.71
N VAL A 91 -9.45 10.00 -14.75
CA VAL A 91 -8.27 10.09 -13.87
C VAL A 91 -8.70 10.17 -12.39
N SER A 92 -9.70 11.00 -12.07
CA SER A 92 -10.19 11.14 -10.70
C SER A 92 -10.74 9.82 -10.15
N ILE A 93 -11.54 9.10 -10.94
CA ILE A 93 -12.09 7.79 -10.56
C ILE A 93 -10.98 6.76 -10.37
N LEU A 94 -10.01 6.71 -11.29
CA LEU A 94 -8.86 5.80 -11.18
C LEU A 94 -8.04 6.08 -9.92
N TYR A 95 -7.79 7.35 -9.62
CA TYR A 95 -7.03 7.77 -8.43
C TYR A 95 -7.73 7.34 -7.15
N ILE A 96 -9.02 7.68 -6.99
CA ILE A 96 -9.80 7.32 -5.81
C ILE A 96 -9.91 5.81 -5.65
N THR A 97 -10.13 5.07 -6.74
CA THR A 97 -10.19 3.60 -6.69
C THR A 97 -8.86 3.00 -6.25
N GLY A 98 -7.74 3.54 -6.73
CA GLY A 98 -6.41 3.15 -6.30
C GLY A 98 -6.17 3.46 -4.82
N LEU A 99 -6.61 4.62 -4.31
CA LEU A 99 -6.52 4.95 -2.89
C LEU A 99 -7.33 3.98 -2.02
N VAL A 100 -8.54 3.63 -2.42
CA VAL A 100 -9.36 2.63 -1.71
C VAL A 100 -8.66 1.27 -1.68
N TYR A 101 -8.07 0.85 -2.80
CA TYR A 101 -7.29 -0.39 -2.87
C TYR A 101 -6.09 -0.38 -1.92
N VAL A 102 -5.34 0.73 -1.88
CA VAL A 102 -4.19 0.91 -0.98
C VAL A 102 -4.65 0.85 0.47
N ALA A 103 -5.72 1.55 0.84
CA ALA A 103 -6.26 1.54 2.19
C ALA A 103 -6.66 0.11 2.63
N TYR A 104 -7.37 -0.63 1.77
CA TYR A 104 -7.71 -2.03 2.02
C TYR A 104 -6.47 -2.91 2.17
N SER A 105 -5.47 -2.75 1.29
CA SER A 105 -4.25 -3.57 1.33
C SER A 105 -3.42 -3.30 2.58
N LEU A 106 -3.32 -2.04 3.03
CA LEU A 106 -2.68 -1.68 4.30
C LEU A 106 -3.40 -2.32 5.49
N PHE A 107 -4.73 -2.33 5.51
CA PHE A 107 -5.49 -3.00 6.56
C PHE A 107 -5.19 -4.51 6.62
N VAL A 108 -5.12 -5.18 5.47
CA VAL A 108 -4.75 -6.61 5.40
C VAL A 108 -3.32 -6.84 5.89
N ILE A 109 -2.36 -5.98 5.52
CA ILE A 109 -0.97 -6.05 6.00
C ILE A 109 -0.94 -5.96 7.53
N VAL A 110 -1.63 -4.98 8.12
CA VAL A 110 -1.72 -4.82 9.58
C VAL A 110 -2.34 -6.04 10.25
N TYR A 111 -3.41 -6.59 9.69
CA TYR A 111 -4.05 -7.80 10.21
C TYR A 111 -3.08 -8.99 10.23
N ILE A 112 -2.31 -9.20 9.17
CA ILE A 112 -1.30 -10.26 9.13
C ILE A 112 -0.21 -10.02 10.18
N LEU A 113 0.29 -8.78 10.32
CA LEU A 113 1.28 -8.42 11.34
C LEU A 113 0.76 -8.69 12.77
N GLN A 114 -0.51 -8.38 13.04
CA GLN A 114 -1.13 -8.65 14.33
C GLN A 114 -1.12 -10.16 14.65
N GLU A 115 -1.48 -11.00 13.69
CA GLU A 115 -1.47 -12.45 13.87
C GLU A 115 -0.05 -13.00 14.10
N ILE A 116 0.95 -12.43 13.42
CA ILE A 116 2.36 -12.76 13.62
C ILE A 116 2.80 -12.41 15.05
N ALA A 117 2.49 -11.20 15.52
CA ALA A 117 2.85 -10.73 16.85
C ALA A 117 2.18 -11.52 17.98
N LYS A 118 0.89 -11.86 17.82
CA LYS A 118 0.19 -12.74 18.80
C LYS A 118 0.84 -14.11 18.88
N THR A 119 1.22 -14.69 17.73
CA THR A 119 1.84 -16.01 17.67
C THR A 119 3.24 -16.02 18.30
N SER A 120 4.02 -14.94 18.12
CA SER A 120 5.35 -14.84 18.73
C SER A 120 5.28 -14.66 20.25
N LEU A 121 4.30 -13.90 20.77
CA LEU A 121 4.15 -13.65 22.22
C LEU A 121 3.61 -14.86 22.99
N LYS A 122 2.69 -15.63 22.41
CA LYS A 122 2.03 -16.76 23.09
C LYS A 122 2.96 -17.95 23.41
N ASN A 123 4.16 -18.00 22.82
CA ASN A 123 5.15 -19.04 23.09
C ASN A 123 6.16 -18.65 24.19
N ASN A 124 6.02 -17.47 24.81
CA ASN A 124 6.86 -17.00 25.92
C ASN A 124 6.18 -17.12 27.30
N THR A 125 4.97 -17.69 27.36
CA THR A 125 4.21 -18.02 28.59
C THR A 125 3.90 -19.51 28.59
#